data_AF-A0A2A4V7U5-F1
#
_entry.id   AF-A0A2A4V7U5-F1
#
_cell.length_a   1.000
_cell.length_b   1.000
_cell.length_c   1.000
_cell.angle_alpha   90.00
_cell.angle_beta   90.00
_cell.angle_gamma   90.00
#
_symmetry.space_group_name_H-M   'P 1'
#
loop_
_entity.id
_entity.type
_entity.pdbx_description
1 polymer ?
#
loop_
_entity_poly.entity_id
_entity_poly.type
_entity_poly.pdbx_seq_one_letter_code
_entity_poly.pdbx_strand_id
1 'polypeptide(L)' 'SLFRNDLEKIVCEEYSAVASALEWLNQYGQARMSGSGASVFVAVDSLTKANKIFAQKPNNIQGFVAKSLDHHPLYELAM' A
#
# COMPACT_ATOMS: atom_id res chain seq x y z
N SER A 1 13.68 12.99 -2.63
CA SER A 1 12.41 13.70 -2.35
C SER A 1 11.59 12.84 -1.40
N LEU A 2 10.84 13.44 -0.48
CA LEU A 2 9.80 12.73 0.26
C LEU A 2 8.59 12.64 -0.69
N PHE A 3 8.33 11.49 -1.29
CA PHE A 3 7.11 11.31 -2.07
C PHE A 3 5.91 11.50 -1.16
N ARG A 4 4.92 12.25 -1.62
CA ARG A 4 3.67 12.55 -0.92
C ARG A 4 2.51 12.45 -1.91
N ASN A 5 1.41 11.86 -1.47
CA ASN A 5 0.14 11.89 -2.18
C ASN A 5 -0.69 13.04 -1.62
N ASP A 6 -0.94 14.08 -2.42
CA ASP A 6 -1.66 15.27 -1.96
C ASP A 6 -3.14 15.00 -1.62
N LEU A 7 -3.73 13.93 -2.17
CA LEU A 7 -5.11 13.53 -1.89
C LEU A 7 -5.25 12.75 -0.57
N GLU A 8 -4.16 12.22 -0.02
CA GLU A 8 -4.21 11.35 1.16
C GLU A 8 -4.83 12.06 2.36
N LYS A 9 -4.51 13.34 2.56
CA LYS A 9 -5.04 14.11 3.69
C LYS A 9 -6.57 14.19 3.65
N ILE A 10 -7.13 14.64 2.53
CA ILE A 10 -8.58 14.82 2.41
C ILE A 10 -9.32 13.48 2.43
N VAL A 11 -8.74 12.42 1.83
CA VAL A 11 -9.34 11.08 1.87
C VAL A 11 -9.35 10.53 3.30
N CYS A 12 -8.31 10.75 4.10
CA CYS A 12 -8.29 10.34 5.50
C CYS A 12 -9.30 11.10 6.39
N GLU A 13 -9.54 12.38 6.08
CA GLU A 13 -10.52 13.21 6.79
C GLU A 13 -11.96 12.73 6.51
N GLU A 14 -12.26 12.39 5.25
CA GLU A 14 -13.60 11.97 4.82
C GLU A 14 -13.87 10.47 5.05
N TYR A 15 -12.84 9.62 4.93
CA TYR A 15 -12.97 8.16 4.97
C TYR A 15 -12.06 7.54 6.04
N SER A 16 -12.60 7.43 7.26
CA SER A 16 -11.88 6.88 8.43
C SER A 16 -11.30 5.47 8.19
N ALA A 17 -11.94 4.65 7.35
CA ALA A 17 -11.41 3.33 6.98
C ALA A 17 -10.03 3.39 6.30
N VAL A 18 -9.77 4.43 5.50
CA VAL A 18 -8.46 4.64 4.87
C VAL A 18 -7.43 5.07 5.91
N ALA A 19 -7.81 5.98 6.81
CA ALA A 19 -6.96 6.44 7.90
C ALA A 19 -6.55 5.27 8.83
N SER A 20 -7.49 4.42 9.24
CA SER A 20 -7.21 3.25 10.07
C SER A 20 -6.33 2.22 9.36
N ALA A 21 -6.50 2.03 8.05
CA ALA A 21 -5.65 1.14 7.28
C ALA A 21 -4.21 1.67 7.16
N LEU A 22 -4.03 2.98 6.97
CA LEU A 22 -2.70 3.63 6.99
C LEU A 22 -2.06 3.54 8.37
N GLU A 23 -2.80 3.81 9.44
CA GLU A 23 -2.30 3.71 10.82
C GLU A 23 -1.84 2.28 11.14
N TRP A 24 -2.62 1.28 10.75
CA TRP A 24 -2.22 -0.12 10.91
C TRP A 24 -0.94 -0.44 10.13
N LEU A 25 -0.85 -0.04 8.85
CA LEU A 25 0.33 -0.31 8.03
C LEU A 25 1.59 0.45 8.46
N ASN A 26 1.44 1.65 9.03
CA ASN A 26 2.56 2.49 9.48
C ASN A 26 3.42 1.85 10.57
N GLN A 27 2.91 0.81 11.24
CA GLN A 27 3.67 0.01 12.20
C GLN A 27 4.79 -0.81 11.53
N TYR A 28 4.72 -1.03 10.22
CA TYR A 28 5.63 -1.92 9.49
C TYR A 28 6.56 -1.18 8.51
N GLY A 29 6.37 0.12 8.33
CA GLY A 29 7.11 0.97 7.40
C GLY A 29 6.34 2.23 7.06
N GLN A 30 6.83 3.01 6.09
CA GLN A 30 6.13 4.22 5.65
C GLN A 30 4.96 3.86 4.72
N ALA A 31 3.77 3.75 5.28
CA ALA A 31 2.55 3.45 4.53
C ALA A 31 2.07 4.66 3.72
N ARG A 32 1.41 4.41 2.60
CA ARG A 32 0.98 5.44 1.64
C ARG A 32 -0.32 5.04 0.95
N MET A 33 -1.12 6.03 0.57
CA MET A 33 -2.26 5.83 -0.32
C MET A 33 -1.82 5.80 -1.80
N SER A 34 -2.42 4.91 -2.59
CA SER A 34 -2.22 4.83 -4.04
C SER A 34 -3.30 5.61 -4.80
N GLY A 35 -2.90 6.42 -5.79
CA GLY A 35 -3.82 7.20 -6.62
C GLY A 35 -4.73 8.12 -5.78
N SER A 36 -6.03 8.14 -6.10
CA SER A 36 -7.05 8.86 -5.32
C SER A 36 -7.65 8.01 -4.18
N GLY A 37 -7.03 6.87 -3.84
CA GLY A 37 -7.59 5.91 -2.91
C GLY A 37 -8.64 4.98 -3.55
N ALA A 38 -9.22 4.05 -2.78
CA ALA A 38 -9.06 3.85 -1.33
C ALA A 38 -7.88 2.93 -0.94
N SER A 39 -7.15 2.36 -1.91
CA SER A 39 -6.07 1.42 -1.62
C SER A 39 -4.86 2.08 -0.96
N VAL A 40 -4.29 1.40 0.03
CA VAL A 40 -3.09 1.80 0.76
C VAL A 40 -2.05 0.68 0.70
N PHE A 41 -0.78 1.02 0.84
CA PHE A 41 0.32 0.06 0.77
C PHE A 41 1.48 0.42 1.68
N VAL A 42 2.28 -0.59 2.05
CA VAL A 42 3.58 -0.42 2.69
C VAL A 42 4.62 -1.24 1.93
N ALA A 43 5.78 -0.65 1.66
CA ALA A 43 6.89 -1.36 1.04
C ALA A 43 7.70 -2.09 2.12
N VAL A 44 8.09 -3.34 1.84
CA VAL A 44 8.95 -4.15 2.70
C VAL A 44 10.03 -4.86 1.88
N ASP A 45 11.10 -5.27 2.55
CA ASP A 45 12.31 -5.83 1.95
C ASP A 45 12.22 -7.30 1.52
N SER A 46 11.16 -8.02 1.89
CA SER A 46 11.05 -9.45 1.65
C SER A 46 9.61 -9.96 1.58
N LEU A 47 9.40 -10.98 0.73
CA LEU A 47 8.13 -11.67 0.60
C LEU A 47 7.69 -12.32 1.92
N THR A 48 8.64 -12.89 2.68
CA THR A 48 8.37 -13.49 3.98
C THR A 48 7.81 -12.46 4.97
N LYS A 49 8.40 -11.26 5.03
CA LYS A 49 7.90 -10.17 5.89
C LYS A 49 6.52 -9.69 5.41
N ALA A 50 6.33 -9.52 4.11
CA ALA A 50 5.03 -9.14 3.53
C ALA A 50 3.92 -10.12 3.92
N ASN A 51 4.15 -11.43 3.77
CA ASN A 51 3.19 -12.46 4.13
C ASN A 51 2.90 -12.51 5.63
N LYS A 52 3.92 -12.31 6.49
CA LYS A 52 3.72 -12.23 7.95
C LYS A 52 2.84 -11.05 8.35
N ILE A 53 3.02 -9.90 7.73
CA ILE A 53 2.20 -8.70 7.96
C ILE A 53 0.78 -8.96 7.47
N PHE A 54 0.64 -9.50 6.25
CA PHE A 54 -0.66 -9.77 5.65
C PHE A 54 -1.51 -10.75 6.47
N ALA A 55 -0.89 -11.77 7.07
CA ALA A 55 -1.57 -12.72 7.95
C ALA A 55 -2.09 -12.08 9.26
N GLN A 56 -1.53 -10.94 9.67
CA GLN A 56 -1.93 -10.20 10.89
C GLN A 56 -2.94 -9.09 10.60
N LYS A 57 -3.40 -8.95 9.35
CA LYS A 57 -4.29 -7.86 8.99
C LYS A 57 -5.62 -7.92 9.77
N PRO A 58 -6.19 -6.77 10.16
CA PRO A 58 -7.54 -6.69 10.66
C PRO A 58 -8.56 -7.38 9.73
N ASN A 59 -9.59 -8.00 10.31
CA ASN A 59 -10.60 -8.76 9.56
C ASN A 59 -11.37 -7.91 8.55
N ASN A 60 -11.51 -6.61 8.81
CA ASN A 60 -12.17 -5.66 7.93
C ASN A 60 -11.27 -5.13 6.79
N ILE A 61 -10.00 -5.56 6.71
CA ILE A 61 -9.08 -5.18 5.63
C ILE A 61 -9.00 -6.30 4.58
N GLN A 62 -9.24 -5.93 3.33
CA GLN A 62 -8.98 -6.76 2.16
C GLN A 62 -7.70 -6.29 1.47
N GLY A 63 -6.97 -7.21 0.85
CA GLY A 63 -5.73 -6.88 0.14
C GLY A 63 -5.01 -8.12 -0.37
N PHE A 64 -3.80 -7.91 -0.84
CA PHE A 64 -2.91 -8.96 -1.34
C PHE A 64 -1.44 -8.53 -1.18
N VAL A 65 -0.54 -9.49 -1.32
CA VAL A 65 0.91 -9.24 -1.41
C VAL A 65 1.31 -9.25 -2.88
N ALA A 66 2.11 -8.26 -3.30
CA ALA A 66 2.65 -8.18 -4.64
C ALA A 66 4.12 -7.77 -4.63
N LYS A 67 4.83 -8.18 -5.68
CA LYS A 67 6.21 -7.75 -5.96
C LYS A 67 6.16 -6.57 -6.94
N SER A 68 6.85 -5.48 -6.63
CA SER A 68 7.06 -4.38 -7.59
C SER A 68 7.97 -4.84 -8.73
N LEU A 69 7.68 -4.37 -9.95
CA LEU A 69 8.47 -4.64 -11.14
C LEU A 69 9.04 -3.32 -11.66
N ASP A 70 10.31 -3.32 -12.05
CA ASP A 70 10.96 -2.13 -12.63
C ASP A 70 10.45 -1.82 -14.05
N HIS A 71 9.94 -2.84 -14.74
CA HIS A 71 9.37 -2.74 -16.06
C HIS A 71 7.96 -3.35 -16.10
N HIS A 72 7.11 -2.76 -16.94
CA HIS A 72 5.80 -3.33 -17.20
C HIS A 72 5.95 -4.70 -17.87
N PRO A 73 5.14 -5.74 -17.53
CA PRO A 73 5.27 -7.07 -18.12
C PRO A 73 5.15 -7.11 -19.65
N LEU A 74 4.43 -6.13 -20.24
CA LEU A 74 4.31 -6.01 -21.69
C LEU A 74 5.50 -5.32 -22.37
N TYR A 75 6.48 -4.81 -21.61
CA TYR A 75 7.65 -4.12 -22.17
C TYR A 75 8.44 -5.04 -23.11
N GLU A 76 8.62 -6.32 -22.75
CA GLU A 76 9.32 -7.29 -23.60
C GLU A 76 8.51 -7.76 -24.81
N LEU A 77 7.18 -7.60 -24.80
CA LEU A 77 6.31 -8.01 -25.91
C LEU A 77 6.19 -6.93 -26.99
N ALA A 78 6.59 -5.69 -26.69
CA ALA A 78 6.54 -4.56 -27.61
C ALA A 78 7.88 -4.28 -28.30
N MET A 79 8.91 -5.11 -28.06
CA MET A 79 10.23 -5.03 -28.68
C MET A 79 10.42 -6.09 -29.77
#